data_AF-A0A5S5C6L0-F1
#
_entry.id   AF-A0A5S5C6L0-F1
#
_cell.length_a   1.000
_cell.length_b   1.000
_cell.length_c   1.000
_cell.angle_alpha   90.00
_cell.angle_beta   90.00
_cell.angle_gamma   90.00
#
_symmetry.space_group_name_H-M   'P 1'
#
loop_
_entity.id
_entity.type
_entity.pdbx_description
1 polymer ?
#
loop_
_entity_poly.entity_id
_entity_poly.type
_entity_poly.pdbx_seq_one_letter_code
_entity_poly.pdbx_strand_id
1 'polypeptide(L)'
;MSTKFIKLIRTGFLDQRANFNENKSGTLQGLIASSFIILSGAMLFTDKISTFGIEETFGFSDVQTMLWVLCQTLSPMFLCFGAMLKPYKFVYFVPLYFYFIQLYWVIYPDVYHLDDALLHVYAFGFCILVFVFLVFTLYLIKFLNKEKKVLIQNIKKLTRHIAITIKGKYIKEEDATEYTIETVKIIDSMD
;
A
#
# COMPACT_ATOMS: atom_id res chain seq x y z
N MET A 1 -13.66 6.61 19.85
CA MET A 1 -12.87 6.43 18.61
C MET A 1 -12.11 7.74 18.35
N SER A 2 -10.78 7.71 18.45
CA SER A 2 -9.94 8.88 18.79
C SER A 2 -9.76 9.87 17.63
N THR A 3 -9.85 11.17 17.92
CA THR A 3 -9.51 12.30 17.01
C THR A 3 -8.16 12.16 16.30
N LYS A 4 -7.23 11.37 16.87
CA LYS A 4 -5.94 11.02 16.26
C LYS A 4 -6.08 10.19 14.98
N PHE A 5 -7.09 9.32 14.91
CA PHE A 5 -7.37 8.48 13.74
C PHE A 5 -7.83 9.30 12.54
N ILE A 6 -8.79 10.21 12.77
CA ILE A 6 -9.30 11.13 11.75
C ILE A 6 -8.17 12.05 11.27
N LYS A 7 -7.33 12.55 12.19
CA LYS A 7 -6.19 13.40 11.84
C LYS A 7 -5.18 12.68 10.94
N LEU A 8 -4.98 11.38 11.13
CA LEU A 8 -4.05 10.54 10.35
C LEU A 8 -4.53 10.29 8.92
N ILE A 9 -5.82 9.99 8.76
CA ILE A 9 -6.46 9.90 7.44
C ILE A 9 -6.33 11.25 6.73
N ARG A 10 -6.63 12.34 7.46
CA ARG A 10 -6.57 13.71 6.92
C ARG A 10 -5.17 14.11 6.46
N THR A 11 -4.11 13.84 7.22
CA THR A 11 -2.73 14.15 6.78
C THR A 11 -2.34 13.34 5.54
N GLY A 12 -2.71 12.06 5.45
CA GLY A 12 -2.41 11.24 4.26
C GLY A 12 -3.05 11.75 2.97
N PHE A 13 -4.23 12.39 3.06
CA PHE A 13 -4.92 13.03 1.93
C PHE A 13 -4.42 14.46 1.65
N LEU A 14 -4.15 15.26 2.69
CA LEU A 14 -3.63 16.62 2.54
C LEU A 14 -2.23 16.65 1.91
N ASP A 15 -1.39 15.68 2.24
CA ASP A 15 -0.04 15.54 1.68
C ASP A 15 -0.05 15.25 0.17
N GLN A 16 -1.11 14.58 -0.32
CA GLN A 16 -1.33 14.44 -1.76
C GLN A 16 -1.77 15.75 -2.42
N ARG A 17 -2.66 16.51 -1.75
CA ARG A 17 -3.15 17.78 -2.28
C ARG A 17 -2.05 18.85 -2.34
N ALA A 18 -1.12 18.84 -1.39
CA ALA A 18 0.03 19.74 -1.38
C ALA A 18 1.01 19.44 -2.53
N ASN A 19 1.37 18.16 -2.73
CA ASN A 19 2.21 17.74 -3.85
C ASN A 19 1.55 17.95 -5.23
N PHE A 20 0.22 17.93 -5.29
CA PHE A 20 -0.54 18.16 -6.52
C PHE A 20 -0.49 19.61 -7.02
N ASN A 21 -0.45 20.59 -6.11
CA ASN A 21 -0.51 22.01 -6.47
C ASN A 21 0.84 22.61 -6.89
N GLU A 22 1.97 22.04 -6.48
CA GLU A 22 3.29 22.57 -6.81
C GLU A 22 3.82 22.13 -8.19
N ASN A 23 3.25 21.10 -8.81
CA ASN A 23 3.88 20.48 -9.98
C ASN A 23 2.89 20.15 -11.11
N LYS A 24 2.76 21.06 -12.09
CA LYS A 24 1.91 20.85 -13.29
C LYS A 24 2.31 19.59 -14.10
N SER A 25 3.59 19.22 -14.14
CA SER A 25 4.04 17.96 -14.77
C SER A 25 3.59 16.73 -13.96
N GLY A 26 3.54 16.85 -12.63
CA GLY A 26 3.03 15.83 -11.72
C GLY A 26 1.53 15.58 -11.90
N THR A 27 0.75 16.59 -12.29
CA THR A 27 -0.68 16.44 -12.59
C THR A 27 -0.92 15.57 -13.82
N LEU A 28 -0.21 15.82 -14.92
CA LEU A 28 -0.34 15.02 -16.15
C LEU A 28 0.15 13.60 -15.92
N GLN A 29 1.30 13.44 -15.27
CA GLN A 29 1.82 12.13 -14.88
C GLN A 29 0.80 11.35 -14.03
N GLY A 30 0.20 11.99 -13.02
CA GLY A 30 -0.80 11.38 -12.16
C GLY A 30 -2.06 10.97 -12.92
N LEU A 31 -2.51 11.76 -13.90
CA LEU A 31 -3.65 11.41 -14.76
C LEU A 31 -3.35 10.21 -15.65
N ILE A 32 -2.21 10.21 -16.35
CA ILE A 32 -1.77 9.09 -17.18
C ILE A 32 -1.61 7.82 -16.35
N ALA A 33 -0.92 7.92 -15.20
CA ALA A 33 -0.77 6.81 -14.27
C ALA A 33 -2.12 6.25 -13.83
N SER A 34 -3.08 7.13 -13.55
CA SER A 34 -4.43 6.74 -13.13
C SER A 34 -5.22 6.10 -14.27
N SER A 35 -5.08 6.56 -15.51
CA SER A 35 -5.71 5.90 -16.65
C SER A 35 -5.17 4.49 -16.86
N PHE A 36 -3.87 4.25 -16.65
CA PHE A 36 -3.30 2.89 -16.70
C PHE A 36 -3.93 1.97 -15.64
N ILE A 37 -4.13 2.47 -14.41
CA ILE A 37 -4.80 1.69 -13.37
C ILE A 37 -6.27 1.42 -13.72
N ILE A 38 -7.02 2.43 -14.17
CA ILE A 38 -8.43 2.24 -14.53
C ILE A 38 -8.53 1.23 -15.68
N LEU A 39 -7.67 1.36 -16.68
CA LEU A 39 -7.61 0.46 -17.83
C LEU A 39 -7.31 -0.97 -17.39
N SER A 40 -6.41 -1.19 -16.43
CA SER A 40 -6.14 -2.54 -15.91
C SER A 40 -7.41 -3.24 -15.42
N GLY A 41 -8.24 -2.54 -14.64
CA GLY A 41 -9.50 -3.08 -14.15
C GLY A 41 -10.54 -3.28 -15.25
N ALA A 42 -10.66 -2.31 -16.17
CA ALA A 42 -11.60 -2.39 -17.29
C ALA A 42 -11.30 -3.56 -18.25
N MET A 43 -10.01 -3.86 -18.46
CA MET A 43 -9.58 -4.94 -19.35
C MET A 43 -10.11 -6.32 -18.91
N LEU A 44 -10.39 -6.52 -17.62
CA LEU A 44 -10.87 -7.80 -17.09
C LEU A 44 -12.26 -8.22 -17.62
N PHE A 45 -13.03 -7.30 -18.20
CA PHE A 45 -14.36 -7.57 -18.77
C PHE A 45 -14.37 -7.57 -20.31
N THR A 46 -13.20 -7.43 -20.93
CA THR A 46 -13.08 -7.31 -22.37
C THR A 46 -13.67 -8.52 -23.10
N ASP A 47 -13.47 -9.72 -22.54
CA ASP A 47 -13.99 -10.98 -23.06
C ASP A 47 -15.53 -11.02 -23.10
N LYS A 48 -16.21 -10.23 -22.27
CA LYS A 48 -17.69 -10.11 -22.23
C LYS A 48 -18.23 -9.07 -23.20
N ILE A 49 -17.39 -8.14 -23.67
CA ILE A 49 -17.82 -6.99 -24.48
C ILE A 49 -17.68 -7.29 -25.97
N SER A 50 -16.53 -7.83 -26.40
CA SER A 50 -16.26 -8.07 -27.82
C SER A 50 -15.14 -9.07 -28.03
N THR A 51 -15.24 -9.85 -29.11
CA THR A 51 -14.16 -10.71 -29.61
C THR A 51 -13.17 -9.95 -30.51
N PHE A 52 -13.40 -8.65 -30.76
CA PHE A 52 -12.62 -7.80 -31.68
C PHE A 52 -12.44 -8.36 -33.09
N GLY A 53 -13.35 -9.22 -33.55
CA GLY A 53 -13.24 -9.89 -34.85
C GLY A 53 -12.14 -10.94 -34.90
N ILE A 54 -11.65 -11.40 -33.74
CA ILE A 54 -10.74 -12.54 -33.66
C ILE A 54 -11.60 -13.80 -33.74
N GLU A 55 -11.35 -14.62 -34.76
CA GLU A 55 -12.02 -15.91 -34.95
C GLU A 55 -11.14 -17.09 -34.53
N GLU A 56 -9.83 -16.87 -34.48
CA GLU A 56 -8.84 -17.87 -34.12
C GLU A 56 -8.77 -18.07 -32.60
N THR A 57 -8.91 -19.32 -32.14
CA THR A 57 -8.92 -19.66 -30.71
C THR A 57 -7.55 -20.01 -30.14
N PHE A 58 -6.50 -20.13 -30.98
CA PHE A 58 -5.13 -20.46 -30.56
C PHE A 58 -5.02 -21.64 -29.57
N GLY A 59 -5.90 -22.65 -29.71
CA GLY A 59 -5.91 -23.84 -28.86
C GLY A 59 -6.75 -23.74 -27.58
N PHE A 60 -7.44 -22.61 -27.35
CA PHE A 60 -8.47 -22.50 -26.32
C PHE A 60 -9.82 -23.04 -26.83
N SER A 61 -10.71 -23.37 -25.89
CA SER A 61 -12.05 -23.89 -26.19
C SER A 61 -12.90 -22.91 -27.02
N ASP A 62 -12.70 -21.61 -26.79
CA ASP A 62 -13.42 -20.53 -27.44
C ASP A 62 -12.61 -19.23 -27.34
N VAL A 63 -12.89 -18.27 -28.24
CA VAL A 63 -12.19 -16.97 -28.31
C VAL A 63 -12.39 -16.16 -27.03
N GLN A 64 -13.55 -16.29 -26.38
CA GLN A 64 -13.87 -15.57 -25.16
C GLN A 64 -12.98 -16.05 -23.99
N THR A 65 -12.82 -17.36 -23.82
CA THR A 65 -11.88 -17.93 -22.83
C THR A 65 -10.45 -17.50 -23.10
N MET A 66 -10.01 -17.46 -24.36
CA MET A 66 -8.68 -16.96 -24.71
C MET A 66 -8.50 -15.49 -24.29
N LEU A 67 -9.45 -14.62 -24.66
CA LEU A 67 -9.41 -13.20 -24.31
C LEU A 67 -9.44 -12.99 -22.81
N TRP A 68 -10.21 -13.80 -22.10
CA TRP A 68 -10.28 -13.81 -20.64
C TRP A 68 -8.91 -14.08 -20.02
N VAL A 69 -8.23 -15.16 -20.42
CA VAL A 69 -6.88 -15.51 -19.92
C VAL A 69 -5.84 -14.45 -20.30
N LEU A 70 -5.90 -13.92 -21.52
CA LEU A 70 -5.02 -12.85 -21.98
C LEU A 70 -5.18 -11.60 -21.09
N CYS A 71 -6.41 -11.19 -20.82
CA CYS A 71 -6.71 -10.02 -20.00
C CYS A 71 -6.36 -10.24 -18.52
N GLN A 72 -6.51 -11.46 -17.98
CA GLN A 72 -6.00 -11.81 -16.64
C GLN A 72 -4.49 -11.59 -16.51
N THR A 73 -3.75 -11.82 -17.60
CA THR A 73 -2.29 -11.67 -17.62
C THR A 73 -1.86 -10.23 -17.86
N LEU A 74 -2.54 -9.53 -18.79
CA LEU A 74 -2.19 -8.14 -19.12
C LEU A 74 -2.60 -7.15 -18.02
N SER A 75 -3.76 -7.33 -17.39
CA SER A 75 -4.25 -6.43 -16.33
C SER A 75 -3.20 -6.14 -15.23
N PRO A 76 -2.58 -7.14 -14.57
CA PRO A 76 -1.59 -6.86 -13.54
C PRO A 76 -0.34 -6.15 -14.09
N MET A 77 0.02 -6.35 -15.36
CA MET A 77 1.13 -5.60 -15.98
C MET A 77 0.78 -4.10 -16.08
N PHE A 78 -0.41 -3.76 -16.58
CA PHE A 78 -0.90 -2.38 -16.65
C PHE A 78 -1.01 -1.74 -15.25
N LEU A 79 -1.45 -2.51 -14.26
CA LEU A 79 -1.53 -2.06 -12.87
C LEU A 79 -0.14 -1.73 -12.30
N CYS A 80 0.86 -2.59 -12.54
CA CYS A 80 2.24 -2.35 -12.14
C CYS A 80 2.84 -1.11 -12.82
N PHE A 81 2.68 -0.97 -14.14
CA PHE A 81 3.15 0.20 -14.87
C PHE A 81 2.48 1.50 -14.36
N GLY A 82 1.16 1.48 -14.16
CA GLY A 82 0.44 2.61 -13.59
C GLY A 82 0.92 2.95 -12.17
N ALA A 83 1.14 1.95 -11.33
CA ALA A 83 1.58 2.14 -9.95
C ALA A 83 2.97 2.78 -9.84
N MET A 84 3.91 2.42 -10.74
CA MET A 84 5.25 3.03 -10.79
C MET A 84 5.20 4.53 -11.08
N LEU A 85 4.19 5.00 -11.80
CA LEU A 85 4.05 6.39 -12.23
C LEU A 85 3.39 7.31 -11.19
N LYS A 86 3.21 6.86 -9.95
CA LYS A 86 2.60 7.62 -8.82
C LYS A 86 1.18 8.13 -9.12
N PRO A 87 0.21 7.23 -9.30
CA PRO A 87 -1.18 7.58 -9.56
C PRO A 87 -1.89 8.09 -8.29
N TYR A 88 -3.10 8.64 -8.47
CA TYR A 88 -3.91 9.03 -7.31
C TYR A 88 -4.33 7.80 -6.50
N LYS A 89 -4.25 7.91 -5.16
CA LYS A 89 -4.48 6.78 -4.25
C LYS A 89 -5.91 6.20 -4.36
N PHE A 90 -6.90 7.05 -4.65
CA PHE A 90 -8.28 6.59 -4.77
C PHE A 90 -8.52 5.73 -6.02
N VAL A 91 -7.65 5.82 -7.03
CA VAL A 91 -7.83 5.08 -8.28
C VAL A 91 -7.60 3.58 -8.09
N TYR A 92 -6.82 3.20 -7.07
CA TYR A 92 -6.63 1.79 -6.69
C TYR A 92 -7.94 1.11 -6.21
N PHE A 93 -9.00 1.86 -5.90
CA PHE A 93 -10.31 1.26 -5.64
C PHE A 93 -10.90 0.58 -6.88
N VAL A 94 -10.60 1.09 -8.08
CA VAL A 94 -11.15 0.58 -9.34
C VAL A 94 -10.70 -0.86 -9.62
N PRO A 95 -9.39 -1.18 -9.70
CA PRO A 95 -8.97 -2.57 -9.92
C PRO A 95 -9.36 -3.46 -8.74
N LEU A 96 -9.32 -2.98 -7.50
CA LEU A 96 -9.74 -3.76 -6.34
C LEU A 96 -11.20 -4.23 -6.47
N TYR A 97 -12.07 -3.32 -6.90
CA TYR A 97 -13.48 -3.60 -7.16
C TYR A 97 -13.67 -4.65 -8.26
N PHE A 98 -13.00 -4.45 -9.40
CA PHE A 98 -13.12 -5.35 -10.55
C PHE A 98 -12.50 -6.73 -10.30
N TYR A 99 -11.36 -6.82 -9.62
CA TYR A 99 -10.76 -8.08 -9.22
C TYR A 99 -11.64 -8.85 -8.24
N PHE A 100 -12.38 -8.16 -7.37
CA PHE A 100 -13.35 -8.85 -6.50
C PHE A 100 -14.48 -9.48 -7.31
N ILE A 101 -15.07 -8.74 -8.27
CA ILE A 101 -16.11 -9.29 -9.15
C ILE A 101 -15.55 -10.51 -9.90
N GLN A 102 -14.33 -10.41 -10.40
CA GLN A 102 -13.68 -11.52 -11.09
C GLN A 102 -13.48 -12.74 -10.18
N LEU A 103 -12.98 -12.52 -8.96
CA LEU A 103 -12.80 -13.57 -7.98
C LEU A 103 -14.15 -14.22 -7.62
N TYR A 104 -15.21 -13.41 -7.51
CA TYR A 104 -16.55 -13.89 -7.26
C TYR A 104 -17.01 -14.82 -8.38
N TRP A 105 -16.86 -14.43 -9.64
CA TRP A 105 -17.24 -15.28 -10.79
C TRP A 105 -16.39 -16.54 -10.92
N VAL A 106 -15.11 -16.51 -10.54
CA VAL A 106 -14.28 -17.71 -10.51
C VAL A 106 -14.81 -18.74 -9.50
N ILE A 107 -15.36 -18.28 -8.37
CA ILE A 107 -15.92 -19.16 -7.33
C ILE A 107 -17.38 -19.53 -7.62
N TYR A 108 -18.15 -18.60 -8.17
CA TYR A 108 -19.59 -18.70 -8.40
C TYR A 108 -19.96 -18.18 -9.81
N PRO A 109 -19.67 -18.96 -10.86
CA PRO A 109 -19.83 -18.51 -12.25
C PRO A 109 -21.29 -18.25 -12.64
N ASP A 110 -22.24 -19.00 -12.07
CA ASP A 110 -23.64 -19.00 -12.50
C ASP A 110 -24.59 -18.23 -11.58
N VAL A 111 -24.09 -17.65 -10.48
CA VAL A 111 -24.96 -17.11 -9.40
C VAL A 111 -25.39 -15.67 -9.68
N TYR A 112 -24.44 -14.78 -10.00
CA TYR A 112 -24.73 -13.37 -10.25
C TYR A 112 -24.09 -12.90 -11.53
N HIS A 113 -24.92 -12.30 -12.40
CA HIS A 113 -24.50 -11.67 -13.64
C HIS A 113 -24.02 -10.24 -13.38
N LEU A 114 -23.37 -9.63 -14.37
CA LEU A 114 -22.79 -8.29 -14.22
C LEU A 114 -23.83 -7.24 -13.81
N ASP A 115 -25.09 -7.38 -14.23
CA ASP A 115 -26.15 -6.42 -13.96
C ASP A 115 -26.81 -6.58 -12.58
N ASP A 116 -26.37 -7.56 -11.77
CA ASP A 116 -26.97 -7.83 -10.48
C ASP A 116 -26.54 -6.78 -9.42
N ALA A 117 -27.53 -6.09 -8.85
CA ALA A 117 -27.31 -5.10 -7.80
C ALA A 117 -26.63 -5.71 -6.55
N LEU A 118 -26.91 -6.96 -6.21
CA LEU A 118 -26.31 -7.62 -5.05
C LEU A 118 -24.80 -7.83 -5.25
N LEU A 119 -24.37 -8.22 -6.46
CA LEU A 119 -22.95 -8.38 -6.79
C LEU A 119 -22.19 -7.08 -6.55
N HIS A 120 -22.73 -5.95 -7.03
CA HIS A 120 -22.13 -4.64 -6.84
C HIS A 120 -22.10 -4.19 -5.38
N VAL A 121 -23.13 -4.53 -4.59
CA VAL A 121 -23.15 -4.27 -3.14
C VAL A 121 -22.06 -5.07 -2.42
N TYR A 122 -21.90 -6.35 -2.75
CA TYR A 122 -20.81 -7.17 -2.20
C TYR A 122 -19.43 -6.63 -2.57
N ALA A 123 -19.24 -6.25 -3.84
CA ALA A 123 -17.98 -5.68 -4.33
C ALA A 123 -17.64 -4.37 -3.61
N PHE A 124 -18.62 -3.48 -3.45
CA PHE A 124 -18.41 -2.23 -2.71
C PHE A 124 -18.11 -2.47 -1.22
N GLY A 125 -18.85 -3.41 -0.60
CA GLY A 125 -18.60 -3.83 0.79
C GLY A 125 -17.19 -4.40 0.98
N PHE A 126 -16.72 -5.21 0.05
CA PHE A 126 -15.36 -5.74 0.05
C PHE A 126 -14.31 -4.63 -0.05
N CYS A 127 -14.48 -3.67 -0.96
CA CYS A 127 -13.59 -2.51 -1.06
C CYS A 127 -13.50 -1.71 0.25
N ILE A 128 -14.63 -1.48 0.93
CA ILE A 128 -14.65 -0.82 2.23
C ILE A 128 -13.89 -1.65 3.28
N LEU A 129 -14.13 -2.96 3.32
CA LEU A 129 -13.49 -3.86 4.28
C LEU A 129 -11.97 -3.85 4.10
N VAL A 130 -11.48 -3.97 2.88
CA VAL A 130 -10.05 -3.90 2.56
C VAL A 130 -9.47 -2.55 2.97
N PHE A 131 -10.19 -1.45 2.73
CA PHE A 131 -9.75 -0.13 3.16
C PHE A 131 -9.64 -0.02 4.69
N VAL A 132 -10.66 -0.49 5.41
CA VAL A 132 -10.65 -0.52 6.89
C VAL A 132 -9.49 -1.38 7.40
N PHE A 133 -9.27 -2.55 6.81
CA PHE A 133 -8.17 -3.45 7.15
C PHE A 133 -6.80 -2.80 6.92
N LEU A 134 -6.61 -2.10 5.81
CA LEU A 134 -5.38 -1.39 5.50
C LEU A 134 -5.12 -0.27 6.52
N VAL A 135 -6.13 0.55 6.81
CA VAL A 135 -6.02 1.63 7.79
C VAL A 135 -5.71 1.07 9.19
N PHE A 136 -6.36 -0.03 9.59
CA PHE A 136 -6.08 -0.72 10.84
C PHE A 136 -4.64 -1.24 10.90
N THR A 137 -4.15 -1.86 9.83
CA THR A 137 -2.78 -2.36 9.73
C THR A 137 -1.75 -1.22 9.85
N LEU A 138 -1.97 -0.10 9.14
CA LEU A 138 -1.10 1.07 9.24
C LEU A 138 -1.11 1.68 10.65
N TYR A 139 -2.27 1.68 11.31
CA TYR A 139 -2.37 2.12 12.70
C TYR A 139 -1.56 1.22 13.62
N LEU A 140 -1.67 -0.11 13.46
CA LEU A 140 -0.93 -1.08 14.27
C LEU A 140 0.59 -0.94 14.08
N ILE A 141 1.07 -0.81 12.84
CA ILE A 141 2.50 -0.59 12.53
C ILE A 141 3.02 0.66 13.24
N LYS A 142 2.26 1.77 13.20
CA LYS A 142 2.66 3.01 13.87
C LYS A 142 2.67 2.87 15.39
N PHE A 143 1.70 2.14 15.95
CA PHE A 143 1.66 1.85 17.37
C PHE A 143 2.90 1.06 17.80
N LEU A 144 3.21 -0.04 17.11
CA LEU A 144 4.40 -0.86 17.39
C LEU A 144 5.71 -0.08 17.23
N ASN A 145 5.83 0.75 16.20
CA ASN A 145 7.01 1.59 15.99
C ASN A 145 7.20 2.65 17.09
N LYS A 146 6.10 3.14 17.68
CA LYS A 146 6.17 4.07 18.81
C LYS A 146 6.71 3.37 20.06
N GLU A 147 6.20 2.18 20.37
CA GLU A 147 6.69 1.37 21.49
C GLU A 147 8.18 1.01 21.33
N LYS A 148 8.59 0.61 20.12
CA LYS A 148 10.02 0.37 19.80
C LYS A 148 10.88 1.60 20.07
N LYS A 149 10.43 2.80 19.67
CA LYS A 149 11.17 4.05 19.93
C LYS A 149 11.28 4.35 21.42
N VAL A 150 10.21 4.14 22.19
CA VAL A 150 10.22 4.33 23.66
C VAL A 150 11.18 3.35 24.33
N LEU A 151 11.18 2.08 23.89
CA LEU A 151 12.10 1.06 24.40
C LEU A 151 13.57 1.42 24.12
N ILE A 152 13.90 1.81 22.89
CA ILE A 152 15.26 2.26 22.51
C ILE A 152 15.67 3.47 23.36
N GLN A 153 14.78 4.45 23.55
CA GLN A 153 15.06 5.60 24.41
C GLN A 153 15.34 5.21 25.87
N ASN A 154 14.60 4.23 26.41
CA ASN A 154 14.81 3.75 27.77
C ASN A 154 16.14 3.01 27.91
N ILE A 155 16.51 2.19 26.92
CA ILE A 155 17.82 1.52 26.88
C ILE A 155 18.94 2.57 26.80
N LYS A 156 18.84 3.57 25.92
CA LYS A 156 19.82 4.68 25.82
C LYS A 156 20.00 5.42 27.16
N LYS A 157 18.90 5.71 27.87
CA LYS A 157 18.94 6.34 29.20
C LYS A 157 19.65 5.46 30.22
N LEU A 158 19.34 4.17 30.25
CA LEU A 158 19.97 3.21 31.17
C LEU A 158 21.47 3.08 30.91
N THR A 159 21.88 2.88 29.65
CA THR A 159 23.29 2.78 29.25
C THR A 159 24.06 4.03 29.65
N ARG A 160 23.50 5.22 29.41
CA ARG A 160 24.13 6.49 29.81
C ARG A 160 24.27 6.62 31.32
N HIS A 161 23.26 6.20 32.08
CA HIS A 161 23.32 6.22 33.55
C HIS A 161 24.41 5.28 34.07
N ILE A 162 24.48 4.05 33.55
CA ILE A 162 25.51 3.06 33.92
C ILE A 162 26.90 3.60 33.60
N ALA A 163 27.10 4.16 32.40
CA ALA A 163 28.39 4.69 31.99
C ALA A 163 28.86 5.86 32.87
N ILE A 164 27.98 6.81 33.20
CA ILE A 164 28.33 7.92 34.12
C ILE A 164 28.71 7.37 35.50
N THR A 165 27.98 6.37 35.99
CA THR A 165 28.25 5.75 37.30
C THR A 165 29.59 5.02 37.31
N ILE A 166 29.91 4.27 36.26
CA ILE A 166 31.18 3.54 36.14
C ILE A 166 32.34 4.53 36.01
N LYS A 167 32.20 5.54 35.14
CA LYS A 167 33.19 6.61 34.94
C LYS A 167 33.57 7.27 36.27
N GLY A 168 32.58 7.65 37.07
CA GLY A 168 32.83 8.35 38.34
C GLY A 168 33.42 7.49 39.46
N LYS A 169 33.29 6.17 39.39
CA LYS A 169 33.64 5.27 40.52
C LYS A 169 34.83 4.34 40.24
N TYR A 170 35.11 4.03 38.97
CA TYR A 170 36.07 2.97 38.61
C TYR A 170 37.08 3.36 37.53
N ILE A 171 36.88 4.46 36.80
CA ILE A 171 37.77 4.88 35.72
C ILE A 171 38.71 5.98 36.22
N LYS A 172 40.00 5.86 35.92
CA LYS A 172 41.01 6.89 36.21
C LYS A 172 40.76 8.12 35.32
N GLU A 173 41.10 9.33 35.78
CA GLU A 173 40.89 10.56 35.01
C GLU A 173 41.53 10.54 33.60
N GLU A 174 42.65 9.83 33.47
CA GLU A 174 43.42 9.66 32.24
C GLU A 174 42.60 8.92 31.15
N ASP A 175 41.88 7.86 31.53
CA ASP A 175 41.10 6.99 30.64
C ASP A 175 39.63 7.44 30.51
N ALA A 176 39.22 8.42 31.31
CA ALA A 176 37.83 8.86 31.44
C ALA A 176 37.25 9.45 30.14
N THR A 177 38.12 10.05 29.32
CA THR A 177 37.75 10.64 28.02
C THR A 177 37.49 9.55 26.98
N GLU A 178 38.38 8.57 26.88
CA GLU A 178 38.27 7.44 25.94
C GLU A 178 37.03 6.59 26.22
N TYR A 179 36.80 6.25 27.49
CA TYR A 179 35.59 5.54 27.93
C TYR A 179 34.29 6.28 27.57
N THR A 180 34.29 7.61 27.66
CA THR A 180 33.13 8.43 27.28
C THR A 180 32.88 8.36 25.78
N ILE A 181 33.94 8.43 24.96
CA ILE A 181 33.85 8.36 23.49
C ILE A 181 33.30 7.00 23.05
N GLU A 182 33.79 5.90 23.62
CA GLU A 182 33.29 4.55 23.31
C GLU A 182 31.82 4.38 23.70
N THR A 183 31.43 4.87 24.88
CA THR A 183 30.04 4.83 25.33
C THR A 183 29.13 5.59 24.37
N VAL A 184 29.53 6.79 23.93
CA VAL A 184 28.74 7.59 22.98
C VAL A 184 28.61 6.86 21.65
N LYS A 185 29.70 6.28 21.12
CA LYS A 185 29.65 5.46 19.89
C LYS A 185 28.67 4.30 20.01
N ILE A 186 28.65 3.59 21.14
CA ILE A 186 27.70 2.49 21.38
C ILE A 186 26.25 3.01 21.43
N ILE A 187 26.00 4.13 22.10
CA ILE A 187 24.66 4.74 22.17
C ILE A 187 24.18 5.22 20.79
N ASP A 188 25.06 5.82 20.00
CA ASP A 188 24.76 6.30 18.65
C ASP A 188 24.57 5.12 17.67
N SER A 189 25.23 3.98 17.89
CA SER A 189 25.01 2.76 17.10
C SER A 189 23.63 2.10 17.33
N MET A 190 22.88 2.54 18.35
CA MET A 190 21.54 2.04 18.66
C MET A 190 20.42 2.84 17.95
N ASP A 191 20.76 3.83 17.11
CA ASP A 191 19.80 4.48 16.19
C ASP A 191 19.53 3.66 14.92
#